data_AF-A0A3M2TAL8-F1
#
_entry.id   AF-A0A3M2TAL8-F1
#
_cell.length_a   1.000
_cell.length_b   1.000
_cell.length_c   1.000
_cell.angle_alpha   90.00
_cell.angle_beta   90.00
_cell.angle_gamma   90.00
#
_symmetry.space_group_name_H-M   'P 1'
#
loop_
_entity.id
_entity.type
_entity.pdbx_description
1 polymer ?
#
loop_
_entity_poly.entity_id
_entity_poly.type
_entity_poly.pdbx_seq_one_letter_code
_entity_poly.pdbx_strand_id
1 'polypeptide(L)'
;MDPLHPQFPNNTSEAKTPRENQTSISSLIDPVFAFDGLYSGPLDGPGGPGFDANQTTMASGSVGNWLEKMPSLPSGASLPGLHQGSLNGDAAGTCPDNIPILPQYRCLEPVLPRLRGILSAEEASEMLEIYFNEQRNSLFKSTSPYALTHVLHPSSALHSTDPRPMSPTLLVVVLFCVAQTADMKVFDPPGARERIVVDIYRLSLDLIQPDDADNYFRTSGGHYKADSLRWLDKLMRLVRASGLSMEDQDTDPFPGPEGFFSGHSAHRRRLIAKEERRRLFWLVYCLDRHLALSFNLPLHIPEGTFCVRAPLPEQVWRALDTADLESIPTCPLGPPTQISGAGFFEYFLPLASILGHIIDLHHCRNHPLLGEFMSADAVRRIEDMISKRQQELVELDNQACAFYDPLSKPPTMNAFSKHGNGGTNAFVPPATGASPAGSKIPLVKAYSTYLLHVFYILLHGKWDPISMIEEKDDWITSERFVACASHALSATGVLSQILTFDPELTFMPYLFGIYLLQGSFIFLLFVDRMPELGPNRSVEEVCETIIRAHEVCVVTLDTTFQV
;
A
#
# COMPACT_ATOMS: atom_id res chain seq x y z
N MET A 1 -21.33 59.04 42.31
CA MET A 1 -20.94 57.68 42.74
C MET A 1 -20.02 57.14 41.67
N ASP A 2 -18.77 57.03 42.06
CA ASP A 2 -17.60 56.65 41.29
C ASP A 2 -17.59 55.17 40.85
N PRO A 3 -16.73 54.82 39.86
CA PRO A 3 -16.65 53.49 39.26
C PRO A 3 -15.72 52.55 40.05
N LEU A 4 -15.98 51.25 39.99
CA LEU A 4 -15.09 50.21 40.54
C LEU A 4 -14.60 49.27 39.44
N HIS A 5 -13.39 49.58 38.98
CA HIS A 5 -12.41 48.64 38.41
C HIS A 5 -12.01 47.59 39.45
N PRO A 6 -11.64 46.38 39.01
CA PRO A 6 -10.48 45.70 39.60
C PRO A 6 -9.31 45.67 38.62
N GLN A 7 -8.13 45.78 39.23
CA GLN A 7 -6.82 46.00 38.62
C GLN A 7 -6.21 44.70 38.10
N PHE A 8 -5.58 44.76 36.92
CA PHE A 8 -4.57 43.80 36.48
C PHE A 8 -3.22 44.14 37.13
N PRO A 9 -2.51 43.19 37.75
CA PRO A 9 -1.11 43.39 38.11
C PRO A 9 -0.23 43.17 36.87
N ASN A 10 0.44 44.24 36.44
CA ASN A 10 1.60 44.19 35.56
C ASN A 10 2.77 43.59 36.35
N ASN A 11 3.17 42.37 36.02
CA ASN A 11 4.48 41.82 36.38
C ASN A 11 5.23 41.45 35.11
N THR A 12 6.11 42.36 34.70
CA THR A 12 7.25 42.07 33.83
C THR A 12 8.21 41.14 34.57
N SER A 13 8.28 39.89 34.14
CA SER A 13 9.45 39.03 34.38
C SER A 13 9.89 38.43 33.04
N GLU A 14 11.04 38.88 32.57
CA GLU A 14 11.81 38.22 31.52
C GLU A 14 12.03 36.74 31.87
N ALA A 15 11.46 35.84 31.07
CA ALA A 15 11.79 34.42 31.09
C ALA A 15 12.53 34.09 29.79
N LYS A 16 13.86 33.97 29.91
CA LYS A 16 14.76 33.41 28.90
C LYS A 16 14.30 32.01 28.50
N THR A 17 13.98 31.83 27.22
CA THR A 17 13.91 30.49 26.60
C THR A 17 15.30 30.01 26.20
N PRO A 18 15.61 28.71 26.34
CA PRO A 18 16.93 28.18 25.99
C PRO A 18 17.07 28.04 24.47
N ARG A 19 18.08 28.71 23.92
CA ARG A 19 18.63 28.45 22.58
C ARG A 19 19.65 27.32 22.68
N GLU A 20 19.46 26.26 21.90
CA GLU A 20 20.44 25.26 21.42
C GLU A 20 19.60 24.17 20.70
N ASN A 21 19.80 23.73 19.46
CA ASN A 21 20.78 23.96 18.41
C ASN A 21 20.06 23.86 17.05
N GLN A 22 19.71 25.00 16.45
CA GLN A 22 19.41 25.10 15.01
C GLN A 22 20.70 25.53 14.31
N THR A 23 21.56 24.58 14.00
CA THR A 23 22.66 24.79 13.07
C THR A 23 22.12 24.74 11.64
N SER A 24 21.82 25.95 11.14
CA SER A 24 21.79 26.42 9.74
C SER A 24 21.05 25.62 8.68
N ILE A 25 19.73 25.86 8.56
CA ILE A 25 18.99 25.82 7.28
C ILE A 25 19.25 27.13 6.48
N SER A 26 19.66 28.21 7.17
CA SER A 26 19.96 29.52 6.60
C SER A 26 21.23 29.58 5.74
N SER A 27 22.00 28.49 5.61
CA SER A 27 23.16 28.40 4.72
C SER A 27 22.89 27.62 3.43
N LEU A 28 21.70 27.02 3.28
CA LEU A 28 21.27 26.33 2.06
C LEU A 28 20.35 27.19 1.19
N ILE A 29 19.80 28.26 1.76
CA ILE A 29 18.98 29.25 1.10
C ILE A 29 19.74 30.58 1.22
N ASP A 30 20.64 30.85 0.27
CA ASP A 30 21.30 32.15 0.18
C ASP A 30 20.25 33.25 -0.10
N PRO A 31 20.37 34.46 0.47
CA PRO A 31 19.39 35.54 0.30
C PRO A 31 19.43 36.22 -1.08
N VAL A 32 19.99 35.57 -2.10
CA VAL A 32 20.04 36.10 -3.48
C VAL A 32 18.69 35.98 -4.21
N PHE A 33 17.70 35.28 -3.63
CA PHE A 33 16.35 35.14 -4.20
C PHE A 33 15.40 36.33 -3.94
N ALA A 34 15.91 37.47 -3.47
CA ALA A 34 15.14 38.71 -3.44
C ALA A 34 15.38 39.52 -4.74
N PHE A 35 14.48 39.37 -5.71
CA PHE A 35 14.44 40.22 -6.91
C PHE A 35 13.92 41.61 -6.53
N ASP A 36 14.83 42.52 -6.22
CA ASP A 36 14.52 43.95 -6.19
C ASP A 36 15.65 44.73 -6.87
N GLY A 37 15.32 45.33 -8.03
CA GLY A 37 16.15 46.32 -8.71
C GLY A 37 17.06 45.81 -9.81
N LEU A 38 16.61 45.97 -11.07
CA LEU A 38 17.29 46.75 -12.13
C LEU A 38 16.77 46.30 -13.51
N TYR A 39 15.77 47.02 -14.03
CA TYR A 39 15.66 47.22 -15.48
C TYR A 39 15.45 48.71 -15.74
N SER A 40 16.42 49.33 -16.40
CA SER A 40 16.29 50.64 -17.02
C SER A 40 17.17 50.65 -18.28
N GLY A 41 16.51 50.53 -19.43
CA GLY A 41 16.94 51.16 -20.69
C GLY A 41 17.71 50.29 -21.72
N PRO A 42 17.67 50.69 -23.01
CA PRO A 42 17.43 49.75 -24.12
C PRO A 42 18.44 49.85 -25.30
N LEU A 43 18.20 48.99 -26.32
CA LEU A 43 18.41 49.15 -27.78
C LEU A 43 19.45 48.25 -28.49
N ASP A 44 18.90 47.58 -29.52
CA ASP A 44 19.37 47.39 -30.90
C ASP A 44 20.63 46.56 -31.24
N GLY A 45 20.42 45.54 -32.09
CA GLY A 45 21.26 45.29 -33.27
C GLY A 45 21.52 43.83 -33.65
N PRO A 46 21.51 43.43 -34.94
CA PRO A 46 21.17 42.06 -35.40
C PRO A 46 22.32 41.27 -36.03
N GLY A 47 22.15 39.94 -36.17
CA GLY A 47 22.95 39.13 -37.12
C GLY A 47 22.99 37.63 -36.79
N GLY A 48 22.41 36.80 -37.67
CA GLY A 48 22.56 35.33 -37.67
C GLY A 48 23.99 34.86 -38.07
N PRO A 49 24.24 33.56 -38.33
CA PRO A 49 23.40 32.70 -39.17
C PRO A 49 23.06 31.32 -38.57
N GLY A 50 22.05 30.68 -39.17
CA GLY A 50 21.58 29.35 -38.80
C GLY A 50 22.52 28.21 -39.17
N PHE A 51 22.31 27.07 -38.50
CA PHE A 51 22.87 25.78 -38.87
C PHE A 51 21.82 24.68 -38.72
N ASP A 52 21.82 23.82 -39.73
CA ASP A 52 20.85 22.79 -40.03
C ASP A 52 20.71 21.68 -38.97
N ALA A 53 19.47 21.26 -38.79
CA ALA A 53 19.10 20.01 -38.15
C ALA A 53 19.41 18.84 -39.10
N ASN A 54 20.40 18.00 -38.75
CA ASN A 54 20.31 16.55 -38.88
C ASN A 54 21.57 15.82 -38.39
N GLN A 55 21.32 14.69 -37.73
CA GLN A 55 22.24 13.59 -37.39
C GLN A 55 23.13 13.76 -36.15
N THR A 56 22.55 13.42 -34.99
CA THR A 56 23.23 12.53 -34.03
C THR A 56 22.18 11.61 -33.38
N THR A 57 22.00 10.42 -33.96
CA THR A 57 21.19 9.35 -33.40
C THR A 57 21.97 8.70 -32.25
N MET A 58 21.65 9.05 -31.00
CA MET A 58 22.11 8.29 -29.83
C MET A 58 21.13 7.15 -29.58
N ALA A 59 21.63 5.93 -29.67
CA ALA A 59 20.88 4.69 -29.58
C ALA A 59 20.19 4.54 -28.22
N SER A 60 18.85 4.50 -28.23
CA SER A 60 18.03 3.99 -27.14
C SER A 60 18.23 2.47 -27.06
N GLY A 61 18.78 1.98 -25.96
CA GLY A 61 18.87 0.56 -25.65
C GLY A 61 17.50 0.01 -25.30
N SER A 62 16.77 -0.46 -26.31
CA SER A 62 15.49 -1.16 -26.16
C SER A 62 15.72 -2.59 -25.66
N VAL A 63 15.20 -2.92 -24.47
CA VAL A 63 15.06 -4.30 -23.99
C VAL A 63 13.73 -4.83 -24.52
N GLY A 64 13.69 -5.15 -25.81
CA GLY A 64 12.49 -5.60 -26.53
C GLY A 64 12.71 -6.81 -27.43
N ASN A 65 13.56 -7.77 -27.05
CA ASN A 65 14.05 -8.79 -28.00
C ASN A 65 13.85 -10.27 -27.61
N TRP A 66 13.14 -10.59 -26.53
CA TRP A 66 12.97 -11.99 -26.13
C TRP A 66 11.68 -12.65 -26.63
N LEU A 67 10.57 -11.92 -26.77
CA LEU A 67 9.29 -12.49 -27.22
C LEU A 67 9.14 -12.54 -28.77
N GLU A 68 9.88 -11.70 -29.50
CA GLU A 68 9.85 -11.68 -30.98
C GLU A 68 10.69 -12.81 -31.63
N LYS A 69 11.47 -13.56 -30.83
CA LYS A 69 12.34 -14.64 -31.34
C LYS A 69 11.72 -16.05 -31.32
N MET A 70 10.42 -16.16 -31.07
CA MET A 70 9.70 -17.43 -31.23
C MET A 70 9.39 -17.66 -32.73
N PRO A 71 9.76 -18.82 -33.32
CA PRO A 71 9.34 -19.12 -34.68
C PRO A 71 7.82 -19.24 -34.72
N SER A 72 7.18 -18.50 -35.63
CA SER A 72 5.77 -18.67 -35.95
C SER A 72 5.49 -20.12 -36.35
N LEU A 73 4.68 -20.84 -35.57
CA LEU A 73 4.25 -22.21 -35.87
C LEU A 73 2.76 -22.26 -36.22
N PRO A 74 2.36 -23.21 -37.07
CA PRO A 74 1.26 -23.05 -38.02
C PRO A 74 -0.11 -23.22 -37.37
N SER A 75 -1.07 -22.48 -37.91
CA SER A 75 -2.50 -22.67 -37.65
C SER A 75 -2.90 -24.09 -38.05
N GLY A 76 -3.42 -24.86 -37.08
CA GLY A 76 -4.14 -26.11 -37.32
C GLY A 76 -3.32 -27.37 -37.09
N ALA A 77 -3.36 -27.89 -35.86
CA ALA A 77 -3.15 -29.31 -35.60
C ALA A 77 -4.05 -29.75 -34.44
N SER A 78 -5.12 -30.45 -34.79
CA SER A 78 -6.01 -31.16 -33.86
C SER A 78 -5.25 -32.31 -33.18
N LEU A 79 -5.44 -32.47 -31.87
CA LEU A 79 -4.94 -33.61 -31.09
C LEU A 79 -5.56 -34.92 -31.59
N PRO A 80 -4.80 -35.99 -31.88
CA PRO A 80 -5.38 -37.29 -32.26
C PRO A 80 -5.68 -38.19 -31.06
N GLY A 81 -6.93 -38.68 -31.01
CA GLY A 81 -7.24 -40.12 -30.92
C GLY A 81 -7.03 -40.85 -29.60
N LEU A 82 -8.08 -40.89 -28.77
CA LEU A 82 -8.32 -41.92 -27.76
C LEU A 82 -8.39 -43.32 -28.41
N HIS A 83 -7.52 -44.24 -28.02
CA HIS A 83 -7.69 -45.66 -28.31
C HIS A 83 -8.43 -46.37 -27.17
N GLN A 84 -9.60 -46.89 -27.54
CA GLN A 84 -10.46 -47.81 -26.82
C GLN A 84 -9.83 -49.22 -26.86
N GLY A 85 -9.75 -49.90 -25.73
CA GLY A 85 -9.32 -51.30 -25.62
C GLY A 85 -10.07 -52.01 -24.49
N SER A 86 -10.88 -53.00 -24.86
CA SER A 86 -11.80 -53.77 -24.00
C SER A 86 -11.12 -54.98 -23.33
N LEU A 87 -11.47 -55.18 -22.05
CA LEU A 87 -11.64 -56.42 -21.25
C LEU A 87 -10.92 -57.73 -21.66
N ASN A 88 -10.08 -58.27 -20.76
CA ASN A 88 -10.23 -59.61 -20.14
C ASN A 88 -9.05 -59.98 -19.21
N GLY A 89 -9.36 -60.58 -18.05
CA GLY A 89 -8.58 -61.70 -17.48
C GLY A 89 -7.78 -61.48 -16.18
N ASP A 90 -8.42 -61.86 -15.06
CA ASP A 90 -7.94 -62.18 -13.70
C ASP A 90 -6.45 -62.48 -13.45
N ALA A 91 -5.90 -61.89 -12.38
CA ALA A 91 -5.15 -62.63 -11.34
C ALA A 91 -5.04 -61.81 -10.03
N ALA A 92 -5.40 -62.45 -8.91
CA ALA A 92 -5.41 -61.88 -7.57
C ALA A 92 -4.00 -61.58 -7.03
N GLY A 93 -3.85 -60.41 -6.39
CA GLY A 93 -2.70 -60.02 -5.58
C GLY A 93 -3.06 -58.84 -4.69
N THR A 94 -3.29 -59.12 -3.41
CA THR A 94 -3.63 -58.19 -2.32
C THR A 94 -2.53 -57.15 -2.05
N CYS A 95 -2.96 -55.92 -1.74
CA CYS A 95 -2.25 -54.64 -1.61
C CYS A 95 -1.07 -54.57 -0.61
N PRO A 96 -0.38 -53.41 -0.54
CA PRO A 96 -0.86 -52.38 0.38
C PRO A 96 -0.98 -50.97 -0.24
N ASP A 97 -2.16 -50.38 -0.06
CA ASP A 97 -2.40 -48.97 0.24
C ASP A 97 -1.63 -47.90 -0.56
N ASN A 98 -2.04 -47.67 -1.81
CA ASN A 98 -2.06 -46.30 -2.32
C ASN A 98 -3.29 -45.61 -1.72
N ILE A 99 -3.17 -45.16 -0.48
CA ILE A 99 -4.06 -44.10 0.03
C ILE A 99 -3.80 -42.91 -0.91
N PRO A 100 -4.78 -42.42 -1.67
CA PRO A 100 -4.60 -41.15 -2.37
C PRO A 100 -4.25 -40.14 -1.28
N ILE A 101 -3.06 -39.55 -1.34
CA ILE A 101 -2.67 -38.46 -0.45
C ILE A 101 -3.74 -37.39 -0.66
N LEU A 102 -4.73 -37.34 0.23
CA LEU A 102 -5.75 -36.31 0.19
C LEU A 102 -5.00 -34.99 0.34
N PRO A 103 -5.32 -33.96 -0.45
CA PRO A 103 -4.67 -32.68 -0.30
C PRO A 103 -4.82 -32.22 1.14
N GLN A 104 -3.71 -31.72 1.71
CA GLN A 104 -3.67 -31.21 3.08
C GLN A 104 -4.74 -30.11 3.30
N TYR A 105 -5.11 -29.41 2.22
CA TYR A 105 -6.15 -28.39 2.20
C TYR A 105 -7.23 -28.68 1.15
N ARG A 106 -8.47 -28.92 1.60
CA ARG A 106 -9.63 -29.20 0.74
C ARG A 106 -9.95 -28.07 -0.24
N CYS A 107 -9.58 -26.83 0.10
CA CYS A 107 -9.82 -25.69 -0.79
C CYS A 107 -9.06 -25.82 -2.13
N LEU A 108 -8.01 -26.65 -2.22
CA LEU A 108 -7.29 -26.91 -3.47
C LEU A 108 -7.99 -27.92 -4.40
N GLU A 109 -8.93 -28.72 -3.90
CA GLU A 109 -9.61 -29.77 -4.69
C GLU A 109 -10.13 -29.29 -6.06
N PRO A 110 -10.74 -28.10 -6.20
CA PRO A 110 -11.26 -27.62 -7.49
C PRO A 110 -10.18 -27.29 -8.52
N VAL A 111 -8.93 -27.05 -8.10
CA VAL A 111 -7.84 -26.56 -8.95
C VAL A 111 -6.77 -27.61 -9.24
N LEU A 112 -6.59 -28.61 -8.37
CA LEU A 112 -5.58 -29.67 -8.53
C LEU A 112 -5.59 -30.37 -9.91
N PRO A 113 -6.74 -30.72 -10.51
CA PRO A 113 -6.75 -31.34 -11.83
C PRO A 113 -6.14 -30.45 -12.92
N ARG A 114 -6.24 -29.13 -12.76
CA ARG A 114 -5.71 -28.12 -13.70
C ARG A 114 -4.24 -27.79 -13.46
N LEU A 115 -3.73 -28.03 -12.26
CA LEU A 115 -2.31 -27.85 -11.91
C LEU A 115 -1.45 -29.05 -12.33
N ARG A 116 -2.07 -30.14 -12.79
CA ARG A 116 -1.35 -31.35 -13.17
C ARG A 116 -0.32 -31.06 -14.26
N GLY A 117 0.95 -31.35 -13.96
CA GLY A 117 2.08 -31.08 -14.86
C GLY A 117 2.76 -29.73 -14.64
N ILE A 118 2.19 -28.87 -13.77
CA ILE A 118 2.76 -27.59 -13.34
C ILE A 118 3.25 -27.70 -11.89
N LEU A 119 2.38 -28.14 -10.98
CA LEU A 119 2.66 -28.32 -9.55
C LEU A 119 2.02 -29.62 -9.02
N SER A 120 2.66 -30.23 -8.03
CA SER A 120 2.08 -31.31 -7.23
C SER A 120 1.07 -30.77 -6.19
N ALA A 121 0.27 -31.66 -5.61
CA ALA A 121 -0.69 -31.26 -4.55
C ALA A 121 0.03 -30.79 -3.28
N GLU A 122 1.19 -31.40 -2.98
CA GLU A 122 2.07 -31.05 -1.88
C GLU A 122 2.68 -29.67 -2.11
N GLU A 123 3.23 -29.41 -3.31
CA GLU A 123 3.80 -28.10 -3.66
C GLU A 123 2.74 -27.00 -3.59
N ALA A 124 1.53 -27.24 -4.12
CA ALA A 124 0.43 -26.28 -4.01
C ALA A 124 -0.01 -26.03 -2.56
N SER A 125 0.02 -27.05 -1.70
CA SER A 125 -0.30 -26.92 -0.28
C SER A 125 0.77 -26.11 0.46
N GLU A 126 2.06 -26.39 0.20
CA GLU A 126 3.18 -25.63 0.75
C GLU A 126 3.12 -24.16 0.32
N MET A 127 2.77 -23.89 -0.94
CA MET A 127 2.57 -22.52 -1.43
C MET A 127 1.42 -21.79 -0.72
N LEU A 128 0.31 -22.47 -0.42
CA LEU A 128 -0.77 -21.87 0.39
C LEU A 128 -0.32 -21.59 1.82
N GLU A 129 0.45 -22.49 2.43
CA GLU A 129 1.04 -22.23 3.75
C GLU A 129 1.95 -21.01 3.71
N ILE A 130 2.82 -20.90 2.70
CA ILE A 130 3.69 -19.73 2.50
C ILE A 130 2.86 -18.45 2.35
N TYR A 131 1.75 -18.50 1.60
CA TYR A 131 0.87 -17.34 1.44
C TYR A 131 0.28 -16.88 2.77
N PHE A 132 -0.25 -17.79 3.59
CA PHE A 132 -0.96 -17.43 4.83
C PHE A 132 -0.05 -17.28 6.06
N ASN A 133 1.24 -17.60 5.94
CA ASN A 133 2.16 -17.57 7.08
C ASN A 133 2.83 -16.21 7.27
N GLU A 134 2.16 -15.33 8.01
CA GLU A 134 2.66 -13.98 8.33
C GLU A 134 3.80 -13.95 9.37
N GLN A 135 4.03 -15.04 10.12
CA GLN A 135 4.98 -15.09 11.25
C GLN A 135 6.36 -15.65 10.89
N ARG A 136 6.47 -16.48 9.84
CA ARG A 136 7.69 -17.26 9.62
C ARG A 136 8.84 -16.52 8.94
N ASN A 137 8.62 -15.36 8.34
CA ASN A 137 9.67 -14.79 7.52
C ASN A 137 10.14 -13.46 8.06
N SER A 138 11.45 -13.45 8.28
CA SER A 138 12.31 -12.27 8.42
C SER A 138 11.78 -11.11 7.57
N LEU A 139 12.00 -9.89 8.05
CA LEU A 139 11.66 -8.57 7.48
C LEU A 139 11.79 -8.43 5.94
N PHE A 140 12.41 -9.38 5.26
CA PHE A 140 12.77 -9.40 3.85
C PHE A 140 12.27 -10.61 3.04
N LYS A 141 11.51 -11.58 3.60
CA LYS A 141 11.25 -12.87 2.89
C LYS A 141 9.86 -13.54 2.95
N SER A 142 8.80 -12.91 3.44
CA SER A 142 7.44 -13.31 3.03
C SER A 142 6.42 -12.20 3.18
N THR A 143 5.91 -11.76 2.05
CA THR A 143 4.74 -12.32 1.38
C THR A 143 5.05 -12.09 -0.11
N SER A 144 4.26 -12.61 -1.04
CA SER A 144 4.39 -12.13 -2.43
C SER A 144 4.38 -10.59 -2.45
N PRO A 145 5.34 -9.91 -3.10
CA PRO A 145 5.38 -8.45 -3.10
C PRO A 145 4.19 -7.83 -3.85
N TYR A 146 3.42 -8.67 -4.54
CA TYR A 146 2.17 -8.32 -5.23
C TYR A 146 0.94 -8.33 -4.31
N ALA A 147 1.05 -8.82 -3.06
CA ALA A 147 -0.03 -8.79 -2.08
C ALA A 147 0.27 -7.74 -0.99
N LEU A 148 -0.42 -6.59 -1.05
CA LEU A 148 -0.22 -5.48 -0.10
C LEU A 148 -0.55 -5.87 1.35
N THR A 149 -1.58 -6.71 1.54
CA THR A 149 -2.00 -7.24 2.85
C THR A 149 -2.95 -8.42 2.66
N HIS A 150 -3.06 -9.29 3.67
CA HIS A 150 -4.02 -10.38 3.66
C HIS A 150 -5.41 -9.91 4.09
N VAL A 151 -6.39 -10.14 3.21
CA VAL A 151 -7.81 -9.86 3.47
C VAL A 151 -8.58 -11.12 3.85
N LEU A 152 -8.00 -12.30 3.65
CA LEU A 152 -8.58 -13.60 3.96
C LEU A 152 -8.01 -14.11 5.28
N HIS A 153 -8.87 -14.63 6.15
CA HIS A 153 -8.42 -15.22 7.40
C HIS A 153 -7.87 -16.63 7.16
N PRO A 154 -6.65 -16.98 7.63
CA PRO A 154 -6.05 -18.29 7.40
C PRO A 154 -6.94 -19.46 7.83
N SER A 155 -7.55 -19.38 9.02
CA SER A 155 -8.42 -20.47 9.51
C SER A 155 -9.71 -20.66 8.72
N SER A 156 -10.19 -19.61 8.06
CA SER A 156 -11.36 -19.64 7.20
C SER A 156 -10.98 -20.29 5.86
N ALA A 157 -9.88 -19.85 5.25
CA ALA A 157 -9.41 -20.34 3.96
C ALA A 157 -8.85 -21.78 4.01
N LEU A 158 -8.17 -22.14 5.10
CA LEU A 158 -7.44 -23.40 5.27
C LEU A 158 -8.18 -24.40 6.18
N HIS A 159 -9.47 -24.17 6.48
CA HIS A 159 -10.24 -25.06 7.35
C HIS A 159 -10.27 -26.50 6.79
N SER A 160 -9.95 -27.48 7.64
CA SER A 160 -9.71 -28.87 7.20
C SER A 160 -10.95 -29.61 6.69
N THR A 161 -12.14 -29.25 7.20
CA THR A 161 -13.39 -29.95 6.88
C THR A 161 -14.44 -29.08 6.20
N ASP A 162 -14.31 -27.76 6.29
CA ASP A 162 -15.30 -26.77 5.86
C ASP A 162 -14.60 -25.47 5.47
N PRO A 163 -13.70 -25.51 4.46
CA PRO A 163 -12.99 -24.31 4.02
C PRO A 163 -13.96 -23.30 3.43
N ARG A 164 -13.64 -22.02 3.59
CA ARG A 164 -14.28 -20.93 2.85
C ARG A 164 -14.27 -21.27 1.34
N PRO A 165 -15.41 -21.15 0.65
CA PRO A 165 -15.45 -21.29 -0.80
C PRO A 165 -14.53 -20.27 -1.48
N MET A 166 -13.59 -20.76 -2.28
CA MET A 166 -12.70 -19.96 -3.13
C MET A 166 -12.82 -20.42 -4.57
N SER A 167 -12.89 -19.48 -5.51
CA SER A 167 -12.91 -19.84 -6.93
C SER A 167 -11.56 -20.45 -7.33
N PRO A 168 -11.53 -21.38 -8.32
CA PRO A 168 -10.28 -21.87 -8.88
C PRO A 168 -9.37 -20.73 -9.33
N THR A 169 -9.95 -19.68 -9.92
CA THR A 169 -9.28 -18.45 -10.33
C THR A 169 -8.51 -17.79 -9.19
N LEU A 170 -9.17 -17.56 -8.04
CA LEU A 170 -8.54 -16.92 -6.88
C LEU A 170 -7.39 -17.78 -6.35
N LEU A 171 -7.57 -19.10 -6.28
CA LEU A 171 -6.52 -20.02 -5.85
C LEU A 171 -5.30 -19.98 -6.76
N VAL A 172 -5.50 -20.02 -8.09
CA VAL A 172 -4.39 -19.92 -9.05
C VAL A 172 -3.68 -18.58 -8.93
N VAL A 173 -4.41 -17.47 -8.74
CA VAL A 173 -3.80 -16.15 -8.52
C VAL A 173 -3.00 -16.10 -7.21
N VAL A 174 -3.49 -16.69 -6.13
CA VAL A 174 -2.74 -16.83 -4.87
C VAL A 174 -1.44 -17.61 -5.09
N LEU A 175 -1.51 -18.75 -5.78
CA LEU A 175 -0.33 -19.54 -6.13
C LEU A 175 0.63 -18.76 -7.05
N PHE A 176 0.10 -18.02 -8.03
CA PHE A 176 0.88 -17.16 -8.90
C PHE A 176 1.67 -16.14 -8.10
N CYS A 177 1.02 -15.44 -7.18
CA CYS A 177 1.66 -14.48 -6.28
C CYS A 177 2.83 -15.14 -5.52
N VAL A 178 2.61 -16.32 -4.94
CA VAL A 178 3.64 -17.05 -4.17
C VAL A 178 4.80 -17.51 -5.07
N ALA A 179 4.51 -17.99 -6.28
CA ALA A 179 5.52 -18.51 -7.22
C ALA A 179 6.59 -17.47 -7.60
N GLN A 180 6.29 -16.18 -7.46
CA GLN A 180 7.22 -15.10 -7.77
C GLN A 180 8.43 -15.08 -6.83
N THR A 181 8.23 -15.36 -5.54
CA THR A 181 9.25 -15.15 -4.51
C THR A 181 9.48 -16.34 -3.58
N ALA A 182 8.63 -17.37 -3.63
CA ALA A 182 8.75 -18.53 -2.75
C ALA A 182 10.07 -19.27 -2.92
N ASP A 183 10.66 -19.65 -1.80
CA ASP A 183 11.91 -20.38 -1.69
C ASP A 183 11.61 -21.87 -1.50
N MET A 184 11.26 -22.55 -2.59
CA MET A 184 10.86 -23.96 -2.62
C MET A 184 11.68 -24.73 -3.63
N LYS A 185 11.93 -26.02 -3.34
CA LYS A 185 12.77 -26.90 -4.18
C LYS A 185 12.31 -27.02 -5.63
N VAL A 186 11.00 -26.87 -5.87
CA VAL A 186 10.40 -26.88 -7.22
C VAL A 186 10.95 -25.75 -8.11
N PHE A 187 11.43 -24.66 -7.50
CA PHE A 187 11.98 -23.50 -8.19
C PHE A 187 13.51 -23.54 -8.35
N ASP A 188 14.21 -24.47 -7.70
CA ASP A 188 15.68 -24.59 -7.75
C ASP A 188 16.24 -24.86 -9.15
N PRO A 189 15.62 -25.69 -10.02
CA PRO A 189 16.18 -25.96 -11.33
C PRO A 189 16.22 -24.68 -12.20
N PRO A 190 17.29 -24.43 -12.96
CA PRO A 190 17.40 -23.24 -13.80
C PRO A 190 16.20 -23.07 -14.75
N GLY A 191 15.61 -21.87 -14.72
CA GLY A 191 14.41 -21.52 -15.49
C GLY A 191 13.11 -22.20 -15.05
N ALA A 192 13.11 -23.02 -13.99
CA ALA A 192 11.88 -23.66 -13.49
C ALA A 192 10.88 -22.63 -12.98
N ARG A 193 11.34 -21.64 -12.18
CA ARG A 193 10.48 -20.55 -11.71
C ARG A 193 9.80 -19.83 -12.86
N GLU A 194 10.55 -19.43 -13.89
CA GLU A 194 9.99 -18.74 -15.06
C GLU A 194 8.92 -19.58 -15.76
N ARG A 195 9.21 -20.87 -16.03
CA ARG A 195 8.23 -21.77 -16.65
C ARG A 195 6.96 -21.92 -15.81
N ILE A 196 7.11 -22.20 -14.51
CA ILE A 196 5.99 -22.40 -13.60
C ILE A 196 5.16 -21.13 -13.47
N VAL A 197 5.80 -19.98 -13.28
CA VAL A 197 5.14 -18.67 -13.19
C VAL A 197 4.32 -18.39 -14.45
N VAL A 198 4.90 -18.64 -15.63
CA VAL A 198 4.22 -18.43 -16.91
C VAL A 198 3.05 -19.40 -17.09
N ASP A 199 3.21 -20.68 -16.72
CA ASP A 199 2.15 -21.68 -16.87
C ASP A 199 0.99 -21.45 -15.89
N ILE A 200 1.28 -21.07 -14.63
CA ILE A 200 0.26 -20.64 -13.67
C ILE A 200 -0.43 -19.36 -14.15
N TYR A 201 0.31 -18.41 -14.71
CA TYR A 201 -0.27 -17.19 -15.28
C TYR A 201 -1.23 -17.51 -16.42
N ARG A 202 -0.83 -18.33 -17.40
CA ARG A 202 -1.72 -18.79 -18.49
C ARG A 202 -2.97 -19.46 -17.94
N LEU A 203 -2.82 -20.35 -16.96
CA LEU A 203 -3.95 -21.00 -16.31
C LEU A 203 -4.89 -19.99 -15.63
N SER A 204 -4.35 -18.93 -15.03
CA SER A 204 -5.17 -17.85 -14.46
C SER A 204 -5.99 -17.14 -15.52
N LEU A 205 -5.41 -16.87 -16.69
CA LEU A 205 -6.12 -16.23 -17.81
C LEU A 205 -7.23 -17.13 -18.35
N ASP A 206 -6.94 -18.42 -18.55
CA ASP A 206 -7.93 -19.41 -19.02
C ASP A 206 -9.10 -19.56 -18.05
N LEU A 207 -8.84 -19.35 -16.75
CA LEU A 207 -9.84 -19.40 -15.69
C LEU A 207 -10.67 -18.13 -15.59
N ILE A 208 -10.11 -16.94 -15.82
CA ILE A 208 -10.87 -15.69 -15.76
C ILE A 208 -11.68 -15.47 -17.05
N GLN A 209 -11.19 -15.93 -18.21
CA GLN A 209 -11.81 -15.65 -19.51
C GLN A 209 -13.32 -16.00 -19.58
N PRO A 210 -13.81 -17.17 -19.09
CA PRO A 210 -15.24 -17.48 -19.08
C PRO A 210 -16.07 -16.55 -18.19
N ASP A 211 -15.47 -16.05 -17.12
CA ASP A 211 -16.11 -15.15 -16.15
C ASP A 211 -15.97 -13.67 -16.55
N ASP A 212 -15.25 -13.38 -17.63
CA ASP A 212 -15.03 -12.04 -18.17
C ASP A 212 -15.97 -11.74 -19.34
N ALA A 213 -17.23 -11.44 -19.02
CA ALA A 213 -18.25 -11.07 -20.00
C ALA A 213 -17.85 -9.87 -20.88
N ASP A 214 -17.00 -8.98 -20.36
CA ASP A 214 -16.53 -7.77 -21.03
C ASP A 214 -15.29 -8.04 -21.92
N ASN A 215 -14.75 -9.26 -21.91
CA ASN A 215 -13.67 -9.74 -22.78
C ASN A 215 -12.40 -8.84 -22.73
N TYR A 216 -12.09 -8.29 -21.56
CA TYR A 216 -10.94 -7.40 -21.34
C TYR A 216 -9.62 -8.06 -21.74
N PHE A 217 -9.50 -9.38 -21.61
CA PHE A 217 -8.31 -10.15 -21.98
C PHE A 217 -7.94 -10.13 -23.48
N ARG A 218 -8.88 -9.87 -24.40
CA ARG A 218 -8.56 -9.90 -25.84
C ARG A 218 -7.85 -8.64 -26.35
N THR A 219 -7.70 -7.63 -25.52
CA THR A 219 -6.98 -6.39 -25.89
C THR A 219 -5.55 -6.31 -25.35
N SER A 220 -5.12 -7.27 -24.52
CA SER A 220 -3.81 -7.23 -23.85
C SER A 220 -2.68 -7.76 -24.75
N GLY A 221 -2.32 -6.96 -25.75
CA GLY A 221 -1.05 -7.09 -26.46
C GLY A 221 0.09 -6.29 -25.82
N GLY A 222 -0.14 -5.60 -24.70
CA GLY A 222 0.92 -4.83 -24.05
C GLY A 222 0.66 -4.51 -22.57
N HIS A 223 1.75 -4.40 -21.82
CA HIS A 223 1.80 -4.08 -20.39
C HIS A 223 1.53 -2.59 -20.11
N TYR A 224 0.57 -1.97 -20.80
CA TYR A 224 0.38 -0.51 -20.81
C TYR A 224 -0.61 -0.01 -19.75
N LYS A 225 -0.37 1.22 -19.29
CA LYS A 225 -1.24 2.08 -18.46
C LYS A 225 -2.74 1.99 -18.79
N ALA A 226 -3.11 1.88 -20.06
CA ALA A 226 -4.51 1.79 -20.50
C ALA A 226 -5.23 0.50 -20.07
N ASP A 227 -4.50 -0.61 -19.90
CA ASP A 227 -5.07 -1.90 -19.51
C ASP A 227 -5.38 -1.92 -18.01
N SER A 228 -4.50 -1.34 -17.20
CA SER A 228 -4.68 -1.19 -15.76
C SER A 228 -5.93 -0.39 -15.41
N LEU A 229 -6.25 0.66 -16.17
CA LEU A 229 -7.47 1.46 -15.99
C LEU A 229 -8.75 0.67 -16.26
N ARG A 230 -8.74 -0.18 -17.29
CA ARG A 230 -9.87 -1.05 -17.61
C ARG A 230 -10.15 -2.05 -16.49
N TRP A 231 -9.10 -2.59 -15.89
CA TRP A 231 -9.19 -3.44 -14.71
C TRP A 231 -9.71 -2.68 -13.48
N LEU A 232 -9.28 -1.43 -13.29
CA LEU A 232 -9.76 -0.57 -12.22
C LEU A 232 -11.27 -0.30 -12.35
N ASP A 233 -11.76 0.05 -13.53
CA ASP A 233 -13.19 0.27 -13.79
C ASP A 233 -14.02 -0.99 -13.49
N LYS A 234 -13.52 -2.17 -13.91
CA LYS A 234 -14.17 -3.45 -13.62
C LYS A 234 -14.19 -3.73 -12.11
N LEU A 235 -13.08 -3.52 -11.41
CA LEU A 235 -13.00 -3.66 -9.96
C LEU A 235 -14.03 -2.78 -9.25
N MET A 236 -14.13 -1.51 -9.64
CA MET A 236 -15.09 -0.57 -9.04
C MET A 236 -16.54 -0.97 -9.28
N ARG A 237 -16.87 -1.50 -10.47
CA ARG A 237 -18.20 -2.08 -10.74
C ARG A 237 -18.49 -3.29 -9.85
N LEU A 238 -17.51 -4.18 -9.66
CA LEU A 238 -17.66 -5.35 -8.79
C LEU A 238 -17.83 -4.97 -7.31
N VAL A 239 -17.11 -3.97 -6.82
CA VAL A 239 -17.28 -3.44 -5.45
C VAL A 239 -18.72 -2.97 -5.21
N ARG A 240 -19.29 -2.23 -6.17
CA ARG A 240 -20.69 -1.77 -6.08
C ARG A 240 -21.68 -2.94 -6.18
N ALA A 241 -21.50 -3.82 -7.17
CA ALA A 241 -22.42 -4.94 -7.41
C ALA A 241 -22.44 -5.98 -6.27
N SER A 242 -21.31 -6.14 -5.57
CA SER A 242 -21.17 -7.07 -4.44
C SER A 242 -21.64 -6.49 -3.09
N GLY A 243 -22.06 -5.22 -3.06
CA GLY A 243 -22.47 -4.52 -1.84
C GLY A 243 -21.32 -4.21 -0.89
N LEU A 244 -20.06 -4.36 -1.32
CA LEU A 244 -18.89 -4.18 -0.45
C LEU A 244 -18.83 -2.78 0.18
N SER A 245 -19.25 -1.75 -0.57
CA SER A 245 -19.26 -0.37 -0.09
C SER A 245 -20.34 -0.08 0.96
N MET A 246 -21.30 -0.99 1.17
CA MET A 246 -22.42 -0.82 2.11
C MET A 246 -22.48 -1.95 3.16
N GLU A 247 -21.36 -2.63 3.41
CA GLU A 247 -21.27 -3.82 4.27
C GLU A 247 -21.87 -3.65 5.68
N ASP A 248 -21.89 -2.41 6.20
CA ASP A 248 -22.40 -2.09 7.54
C ASP A 248 -23.71 -1.27 7.53
N GLN A 249 -24.34 -1.06 6.36
CA GLN A 249 -25.59 -0.29 6.22
C GLN A 249 -26.77 -0.94 6.97
N ASP A 250 -27.01 -2.23 6.73
CA ASP A 250 -28.18 -2.98 7.24
C ASP A 250 -27.84 -3.80 8.49
N THR A 251 -26.92 -3.32 9.32
CA THR A 251 -26.59 -4.04 10.56
C THR A 251 -27.75 -3.86 11.55
N ASP A 252 -28.75 -4.75 11.48
CA ASP A 252 -29.92 -4.76 12.35
C ASP A 252 -29.50 -4.61 13.83
N PRO A 253 -30.08 -3.67 14.60
CA PRO A 253 -29.85 -3.55 16.04
C PRO A 253 -30.39 -4.73 16.86
N PHE A 254 -31.20 -5.60 16.23
CA PHE A 254 -31.82 -6.76 16.87
C PHE A 254 -31.53 -8.02 16.05
N PRO A 255 -30.89 -9.05 16.61
CA PRO A 255 -30.88 -10.34 15.95
C PRO A 255 -32.33 -10.80 15.81
N GLY A 256 -32.79 -11.04 14.58
CA GLY A 256 -34.04 -11.74 14.34
C GLY A 256 -34.07 -13.07 15.14
N PRO A 257 -35.24 -13.70 15.32
CA PRO A 257 -35.40 -14.91 16.13
C PRO A 257 -34.49 -16.08 15.71
N GLU A 258 -33.87 -16.02 14.53
CA GLU A 258 -32.85 -16.97 14.04
C GLU A 258 -31.46 -16.84 14.74
N GLY A 259 -31.17 -15.72 15.40
CA GLY A 259 -29.90 -15.48 16.10
C GLY A 259 -29.75 -16.22 17.43
N PHE A 260 -30.85 -16.67 18.03
CA PHE A 260 -30.82 -17.36 19.33
C PHE A 260 -30.39 -18.84 19.25
N PHE A 261 -30.36 -19.43 18.04
CA PHE A 261 -30.00 -20.84 17.83
C PHE A 261 -28.65 -21.03 17.12
N SER A 262 -27.92 -19.95 16.81
CA SER A 262 -26.64 -20.03 16.11
C SER A 262 -25.50 -20.29 17.11
N GLY A 263 -24.84 -21.45 17.01
CA GLY A 263 -23.71 -21.79 17.87
C GLY A 263 -22.52 -20.82 17.70
N HIS A 264 -21.65 -20.76 18.71
CA HIS A 264 -20.46 -19.88 18.73
C HIS A 264 -19.59 -20.01 17.46
N SER A 265 -19.52 -21.20 16.86
CA SER A 265 -18.78 -21.44 15.61
C SER A 265 -19.42 -20.78 14.38
N ALA A 266 -20.74 -20.74 14.30
CA ALA A 266 -21.45 -20.07 13.21
C ALA A 266 -21.39 -18.54 13.36
N HIS A 267 -21.46 -18.03 14.59
CA HIS A 267 -21.24 -16.60 14.85
C HIS A 267 -19.82 -16.16 14.46
N ARG A 268 -18.79 -16.91 14.86
CA ARG A 268 -17.39 -16.64 14.50
C ARG A 268 -17.18 -16.64 12.98
N ARG A 269 -17.71 -17.64 12.25
CA ARG A 269 -17.62 -17.69 10.78
C ARG A 269 -18.26 -16.45 10.13
N ARG A 270 -19.42 -16.01 10.60
CA ARG A 270 -20.08 -14.79 10.09
C ARG A 270 -19.25 -13.54 10.36
N LEU A 271 -18.65 -13.44 11.55
CA LEU A 271 -17.82 -12.30 11.94
C LEU A 271 -16.54 -12.24 11.10
N ILE A 272 -15.86 -13.37 10.91
CA ILE A 272 -14.70 -13.47 10.01
C ILE A 272 -15.10 -13.05 8.60
N ALA A 273 -16.16 -13.64 8.02
CA ALA A 273 -16.59 -13.31 6.66
C ALA A 273 -16.93 -11.82 6.49
N LYS A 274 -17.56 -11.20 7.49
CA LYS A 274 -17.85 -9.76 7.49
C LYS A 274 -16.57 -8.93 7.51
N GLU A 275 -15.61 -9.31 8.35
CA GLU A 275 -14.33 -8.61 8.43
C GLU A 275 -13.47 -8.79 7.17
N GLU A 276 -13.46 -9.96 6.54
CA GLU A 276 -12.81 -10.19 5.24
C GLU A 276 -13.36 -9.26 4.16
N ARG A 277 -14.68 -9.02 4.16
CA ARG A 277 -15.34 -8.08 3.24
C ARG A 277 -14.97 -6.63 3.51
N ARG A 278 -14.92 -6.21 4.79
CA ARG A 278 -14.44 -4.87 5.17
C ARG A 278 -12.99 -4.65 4.75
N ARG A 279 -12.10 -5.59 5.05
CA ARG A 279 -10.67 -5.51 4.68
C ARG A 279 -10.49 -5.44 3.17
N LEU A 280 -11.27 -6.21 2.40
CA LEU A 280 -11.25 -6.11 0.95
C LEU A 280 -11.70 -4.73 0.46
N PHE A 281 -12.79 -4.18 1.01
CA PHE A 281 -13.22 -2.81 0.68
C PHE A 281 -12.12 -1.79 0.97
N TRP A 282 -11.51 -1.84 2.15
CA TRP A 282 -10.46 -0.89 2.55
C TRP A 282 -9.17 -1.04 1.73
N LEU A 283 -8.84 -2.26 1.29
CA LEU A 283 -7.73 -2.47 0.36
C LEU A 283 -8.00 -1.79 -0.99
N VAL A 284 -9.22 -1.94 -1.53
CA VAL A 284 -9.61 -1.27 -2.77
C VAL A 284 -9.67 0.24 -2.60
N TYR A 285 -10.13 0.75 -1.45
CA TYR A 285 -10.08 2.17 -1.10
C TYR A 285 -8.64 2.70 -1.16
N CYS A 286 -7.67 2.02 -0.54
CA CYS A 286 -6.25 2.40 -0.61
C CYS A 286 -5.72 2.42 -2.05
N LEU A 287 -6.06 1.40 -2.83
CA LEU A 287 -5.66 1.30 -4.24
C LEU A 287 -6.28 2.40 -5.11
N ASP A 288 -7.54 2.76 -4.90
CA ASP A 288 -8.22 3.84 -5.62
C ASP A 288 -7.44 5.15 -5.49
N ARG A 289 -7.05 5.53 -4.27
CA ARG A 289 -6.29 6.78 -4.04
C ARG A 289 -4.89 6.72 -4.63
N HIS A 290 -4.21 5.59 -4.47
CA HIS A 290 -2.86 5.41 -5.04
C HIS A 290 -2.86 5.48 -6.57
N LEU A 291 -3.80 4.80 -7.23
CA LEU A 291 -3.93 4.82 -8.69
C LEU A 291 -4.47 6.16 -9.19
N ALA A 292 -5.36 6.82 -8.45
CA ALA A 292 -5.83 8.16 -8.77
C ALA A 292 -4.69 9.18 -8.77
N LEU A 293 -3.75 9.10 -7.82
CA LEU A 293 -2.52 9.89 -7.86
C LEU A 293 -1.65 9.53 -9.08
N SER A 294 -1.42 8.24 -9.32
CA SER A 294 -0.55 7.75 -10.40
C SER A 294 -1.03 8.15 -11.80
N PHE A 295 -2.34 8.18 -11.99
CA PHE A 295 -2.97 8.46 -13.27
C PHE A 295 -3.62 9.84 -13.35
N ASN A 296 -3.49 10.66 -12.31
CA ASN A 296 -4.18 11.94 -12.16
C ASN A 296 -5.69 11.85 -12.42
N LEU A 297 -6.36 10.87 -11.80
CA LEU A 297 -7.78 10.62 -11.95
C LEU A 297 -8.59 11.15 -10.76
N PRO A 298 -9.87 11.48 -10.95
CA PRO A 298 -10.82 11.62 -9.84
C PRO A 298 -10.99 10.30 -9.08
N LEU A 299 -11.42 10.37 -7.83
CA LEU A 299 -11.66 9.19 -6.99
C LEU A 299 -12.91 8.43 -7.43
N HIS A 300 -12.83 7.09 -7.51
CA HIS A 300 -14.00 6.24 -7.78
C HIS A 300 -14.84 5.98 -6.53
N ILE A 301 -14.21 6.08 -5.36
CA ILE A 301 -14.85 5.93 -4.04
C ILE A 301 -14.77 7.29 -3.32
N PRO A 302 -15.63 8.27 -3.61
CA PRO A 302 -15.59 9.55 -2.89
C PRO A 302 -15.90 9.39 -1.40
N GLU A 303 -15.40 10.30 -0.58
CA GLU A 303 -15.74 10.32 0.84
C GLU A 303 -17.26 10.45 1.07
N GLY A 304 -17.78 9.72 2.06
CA GLY A 304 -19.21 9.72 2.39
C GLY A 304 -20.11 8.89 1.46
N THR A 305 -19.56 8.17 0.49
CA THR A 305 -20.34 7.31 -0.44
C THR A 305 -20.43 5.84 -0.01
N PHE A 306 -19.90 5.51 1.17
CA PHE A 306 -19.81 4.15 1.69
C PHE A 306 -20.24 4.09 3.16
N CYS A 307 -20.73 2.91 3.57
CA CYS A 307 -21.07 2.57 4.94
C CYS A 307 -20.33 1.29 5.34
N VAL A 308 -19.06 1.47 5.74
CA VAL A 308 -18.15 0.38 6.13
C VAL A 308 -17.42 0.79 7.40
N ARG A 309 -17.33 -0.11 8.38
CA ARG A 309 -16.55 0.12 9.61
C ARG A 309 -15.07 -0.03 9.35
N ALA A 310 -14.25 0.71 10.10
CA ALA A 310 -12.81 0.57 10.09
C ALA A 310 -12.40 -0.90 10.36
N PRO A 311 -11.29 -1.39 9.78
CA PRO A 311 -10.81 -2.74 10.04
C PRO A 311 -10.56 -2.98 11.53
N LEU A 312 -10.72 -4.24 11.96
CA LEU A 312 -10.24 -4.66 13.27
C LEU A 312 -8.73 -4.44 13.37
N PRO A 313 -8.22 -4.02 14.55
CA PRO A 313 -6.78 -3.95 14.81
C PRO A 313 -6.10 -5.26 14.43
N GLU A 314 -4.88 -5.18 13.91
CA GLU A 314 -4.23 -6.31 13.25
C GLU A 314 -4.03 -7.50 14.20
N GLN A 315 -3.75 -7.20 15.47
CA GLN A 315 -3.61 -8.22 16.50
C GLN A 315 -4.94 -8.93 16.82
N VAL A 316 -6.06 -8.20 16.82
CA VAL A 316 -7.39 -8.77 17.05
C VAL A 316 -7.80 -9.63 15.87
N TRP A 317 -7.53 -9.16 14.65
CA TRP A 317 -7.75 -9.92 13.43
C TRP A 317 -7.00 -11.25 13.43
N ARG A 318 -5.71 -11.24 13.76
CA ARG A 318 -4.90 -12.48 13.83
C ARG A 318 -5.35 -13.45 14.91
N ALA A 319 -5.84 -12.93 16.03
CA ALA A 319 -6.30 -13.74 17.16
C ALA A 319 -7.77 -14.16 17.04
N LEU A 320 -8.43 -13.89 15.91
CA LEU A 320 -9.88 -14.00 15.76
C LEU A 320 -10.40 -15.43 15.84
N ASP A 321 -9.54 -16.45 15.78
CA ASP A 321 -9.94 -17.84 15.99
C ASP A 321 -10.20 -18.18 17.45
N THR A 322 -9.39 -17.57 18.33
CA THR A 322 -9.35 -17.87 19.75
C THR A 322 -9.93 -16.75 20.61
N ALA A 323 -10.16 -15.57 20.01
CA ALA A 323 -10.71 -14.40 20.70
C ALA A 323 -12.10 -14.70 21.28
N ASP A 324 -12.35 -14.16 22.48
CA ASP A 324 -13.69 -14.11 23.05
C ASP A 324 -14.57 -13.18 22.20
N LEU A 325 -15.67 -13.70 21.68
CA LEU A 325 -16.51 -12.98 20.70
C LEU A 325 -17.16 -11.73 21.33
N GLU A 326 -17.41 -11.76 22.64
CA GLU A 326 -17.95 -10.62 23.39
C GLU A 326 -16.91 -9.52 23.66
N SER A 327 -15.62 -9.84 23.51
CA SER A 327 -14.51 -8.91 23.71
C SER A 327 -14.08 -8.16 22.44
N ILE A 328 -14.67 -8.49 21.28
CA ILE A 328 -14.29 -7.89 20.01
C ILE A 328 -14.75 -6.42 19.97
N PRO A 329 -13.84 -5.47 19.70
CA PRO A 329 -14.17 -4.06 19.70
C PRO A 329 -15.12 -3.72 18.55
N THR A 330 -16.05 -2.80 18.81
CA THR A 330 -16.88 -2.22 17.76
C THR A 330 -16.12 -1.08 17.10
N CYS A 331 -15.65 -1.32 15.87
CA CYS A 331 -14.97 -0.29 15.09
C CYS A 331 -15.92 0.83 14.63
N PRO A 332 -15.44 2.10 14.57
CA PRO A 332 -16.22 3.21 14.06
C PRO A 332 -16.52 3.06 12.56
N LEU A 333 -17.56 3.74 12.07
CA LEU A 333 -17.82 3.87 10.63
C LEU A 333 -16.81 4.83 10.00
N GLY A 334 -16.36 4.50 8.79
CA GLY A 334 -15.40 5.31 8.05
C GLY A 334 -13.94 4.91 8.26
N PRO A 335 -13.01 5.56 7.54
CA PRO A 335 -11.59 5.26 7.65
C PRO A 335 -11.06 5.65 9.03
N PRO A 336 -10.08 4.91 9.59
CA PRO A 336 -9.40 5.29 10.81
C PRO A 336 -8.71 6.64 10.66
N THR A 337 -8.86 7.48 11.68
CA THR A 337 -8.26 8.81 11.73
C THR A 337 -7.01 8.83 12.61
N GLN A 338 -6.28 7.74 12.75
CA GLN A 338 -5.05 7.69 13.55
C GLN A 338 -4.15 6.57 13.04
N ILE A 339 -2.83 6.80 13.04
CA ILE A 339 -1.85 5.73 12.86
C ILE A 339 -1.73 4.96 14.18
N SER A 340 -2.24 3.73 14.22
CA SER A 340 -2.40 2.98 15.47
C SER A 340 -1.43 1.80 15.64
N GLY A 341 -0.66 1.46 14.60
CA GLY A 341 0.17 0.26 14.62
C GLY A 341 0.93 0.03 13.32
N ALA A 342 1.50 -1.17 13.20
CA ALA A 342 2.34 -1.55 12.06
C ALA A 342 1.63 -2.40 11.00
N GLY A 343 0.37 -2.79 11.23
CA GLY A 343 -0.46 -3.44 10.21
C GLY A 343 -0.75 -2.48 9.06
N PHE A 344 -0.88 -3.01 7.84
CA PHE A 344 -1.11 -2.19 6.63
C PHE A 344 -2.26 -1.18 6.80
N PHE A 345 -3.40 -1.63 7.30
CA PHE A 345 -4.55 -0.75 7.55
C PHE A 345 -4.35 0.19 8.74
N GLU A 346 -3.46 -0.13 9.68
CA GLU A 346 -3.23 0.69 10.87
C GLU A 346 -2.36 1.91 10.57
N TYR A 347 -1.45 1.83 9.60
CA TYR A 347 -0.62 2.97 9.18
C TYR A 347 -1.03 3.58 7.84
N PHE A 348 -1.32 2.76 6.83
CA PHE A 348 -1.50 3.25 5.46
C PHE A 348 -2.91 3.79 5.22
N LEU A 349 -3.95 3.20 5.82
CA LEU A 349 -5.32 3.65 5.59
C LEU A 349 -5.59 5.10 6.08
N PRO A 350 -5.09 5.54 7.25
CA PRO A 350 -5.14 6.96 7.65
C PRO A 350 -4.41 7.89 6.66
N LEU A 351 -3.31 7.43 6.06
CA LEU A 351 -2.56 8.19 5.05
C LEU A 351 -3.33 8.26 3.72
N ALA A 352 -3.92 7.15 3.28
CA ALA A 352 -4.76 7.08 2.10
C ALA A 352 -5.98 8.01 2.21
N SER A 353 -6.54 8.18 3.41
CA SER A 353 -7.62 9.14 3.66
C SER A 353 -7.18 10.60 3.43
N ILE A 354 -5.99 10.98 3.92
CA ILE A 354 -5.42 12.31 3.64
C ILE A 354 -5.20 12.49 2.14
N LEU A 355 -4.60 11.49 1.47
CA LEU A 355 -4.37 11.53 0.03
C LEU A 355 -5.67 11.72 -0.76
N GLY A 356 -6.77 11.08 -0.35
CA GLY A 356 -8.08 11.29 -0.96
C GLY A 356 -8.54 12.74 -0.91
N HIS A 357 -8.42 13.40 0.25
CA HIS A 357 -8.75 14.82 0.38
C HIS A 357 -7.88 15.72 -0.49
N ILE A 358 -6.59 15.40 -0.63
CA ILE A 358 -5.68 16.16 -1.51
C ILE A 358 -6.11 16.00 -2.98
N ILE A 359 -6.42 14.77 -3.41
CA ILE A 359 -6.90 14.48 -4.78
C ILE A 359 -8.20 15.24 -5.07
N ASP A 360 -9.19 15.19 -4.18
CA ASP A 360 -10.45 15.90 -4.35
C ASP A 360 -10.22 17.41 -4.45
N LEU A 361 -9.36 17.97 -3.59
CA LEU A 361 -9.01 19.39 -3.63
C LEU A 361 -8.27 19.76 -4.93
N HIS A 362 -7.37 18.92 -5.41
CA HIS A 362 -6.64 19.11 -6.67
C HIS A 362 -7.63 19.23 -7.84
N HIS A 363 -8.54 18.28 -7.98
CA HIS A 363 -9.54 18.30 -9.06
C HIS A 363 -10.55 19.44 -8.90
N CYS A 364 -10.96 19.78 -7.67
CA CYS A 364 -11.81 20.93 -7.42
C CYS A 364 -11.14 22.25 -7.83
N ARG A 365 -9.85 22.44 -7.49
CA ARG A 365 -9.08 23.64 -7.88
C ARG A 365 -8.92 23.78 -9.39
N ASN A 366 -8.79 22.66 -10.10
CA ASN A 366 -8.66 22.63 -11.55
C ASN A 366 -10.02 22.67 -12.28
N HIS A 367 -11.14 22.67 -11.54
CA HIS A 367 -12.46 22.73 -12.14
C HIS A 367 -12.73 24.14 -12.72
N PRO A 368 -13.06 24.28 -14.02
CA PRO A 368 -13.15 25.59 -14.69
C PRO A 368 -14.12 26.58 -14.07
N LEU A 369 -15.18 26.10 -13.40
CA LEU A 369 -16.19 26.95 -12.77
C LEU A 369 -16.08 27.04 -11.25
N LEU A 370 -15.43 26.08 -10.59
CA LEU A 370 -15.50 25.94 -9.13
C LEU A 370 -14.16 26.22 -8.45
N GLY A 371 -13.05 26.13 -9.20
CA GLY A 371 -11.71 26.27 -8.65
C GLY A 371 -11.44 27.61 -8.00
N GLU A 372 -11.95 28.70 -8.57
CA GLU A 372 -11.78 30.07 -8.06
C GLU A 372 -12.41 30.29 -6.67
N PHE A 373 -13.38 29.45 -6.28
CA PHE A 373 -14.11 29.57 -5.02
C PHE A 373 -13.54 28.69 -3.91
N MET A 374 -12.40 28.05 -4.12
CA MET A 374 -11.81 27.15 -3.14
C MET A 374 -11.28 27.88 -1.91
N SER A 375 -11.83 27.56 -0.75
CA SER A 375 -11.46 28.18 0.52
C SER A 375 -10.07 27.75 0.98
N ALA A 376 -9.29 28.71 1.47
CA ALA A 376 -8.03 28.45 2.17
C ALA A 376 -8.23 27.57 3.43
N ASP A 377 -9.42 27.56 4.02
CA ASP A 377 -9.74 26.70 5.16
C ASP A 377 -9.66 25.21 4.83
N ALA A 378 -9.96 24.82 3.59
CA ALA A 378 -9.86 23.42 3.17
C ALA A 378 -8.41 22.95 3.19
N VAL A 379 -7.49 23.79 2.70
CA VAL A 379 -6.04 23.55 2.74
C VAL A 379 -5.57 23.38 4.18
N ARG A 380 -5.93 24.35 5.03
CA ARG A 380 -5.53 24.37 6.44
C ARG A 380 -6.01 23.13 7.19
N ARG A 381 -7.23 22.65 6.91
CA ARG A 381 -7.74 21.41 7.50
C ARG A 381 -6.94 20.18 7.11
N ILE A 382 -6.48 20.10 5.86
CA ILE A 382 -5.62 19.00 5.40
C ILE A 382 -4.22 19.14 6.01
N GLU A 383 -3.66 20.35 6.13
CA GLU A 383 -2.39 20.59 6.85
C GLU A 383 -2.48 20.16 8.33
N ASP A 384 -3.59 20.48 9.01
CA ASP A 384 -3.86 20.05 10.39
C ASP A 384 -3.87 18.51 10.48
N MET A 385 -4.44 17.82 9.49
CA MET A 385 -4.45 16.35 9.42
C MET A 385 -3.04 15.77 9.22
N ILE A 386 -2.24 16.34 8.31
CA ILE A 386 -0.84 15.94 8.08
C ILE A 386 -0.04 16.10 9.37
N SER A 387 -0.11 17.28 10.00
CA SER A 387 0.60 17.60 11.23
C SER A 387 0.22 16.64 12.37
N LYS A 388 -1.07 16.33 12.50
CA LYS A 388 -1.55 15.36 13.48
C LYS A 388 -0.98 13.96 13.26
N ARG A 389 -0.90 13.48 12.01
CA ARG A 389 -0.26 12.19 11.70
C ARG A 389 1.23 12.18 12.01
N GLN A 390 1.93 13.27 11.74
CA GLN A 390 3.36 13.40 12.08
C GLN A 390 3.58 13.27 13.60
N GLN A 391 2.72 13.91 14.41
CA GLN A 391 2.79 13.78 15.86
C GLN A 391 2.55 12.33 16.34
N GLU A 392 1.54 11.65 15.78
CA GLU A 392 1.24 10.26 16.13
C GLU A 392 2.40 9.31 15.82
N LEU A 393 3.15 9.54 14.74
CA LEU A 393 4.35 8.75 14.42
C LEU A 393 5.45 8.91 15.47
N VAL A 394 5.60 10.09 16.07
CA VAL A 394 6.56 10.32 17.16
C VAL A 394 6.17 9.53 18.41
N GLU A 395 4.86 9.41 18.68
CA GLU A 395 4.31 8.75 19.86
C GLU A 395 4.14 7.22 19.70
N LEU A 396 4.29 6.69 18.48
CA LEU A 396 4.01 5.29 18.14
C LEU A 396 4.86 4.28 18.93
N ASP A 397 6.11 4.62 19.26
CA ASP A 397 6.99 3.77 20.07
C ASP A 397 6.46 3.59 21.51
N ASN A 398 5.84 4.63 22.07
CA ASN A 398 5.28 4.61 23.42
C ASN A 398 3.97 3.79 23.49
N GLN A 399 3.23 3.76 22.38
CA GLN A 399 1.96 3.03 22.28
C GLN A 399 2.18 1.53 22.01
N ALA A 400 3.22 1.15 21.26
CA ALA A 400 3.54 -0.25 20.96
C ALA A 400 3.78 -1.13 22.21
N CYS A 401 4.27 -0.56 23.32
CA CYS A 401 4.41 -1.26 24.61
C CYS A 401 3.09 -1.46 25.36
N ALA A 402 2.07 -0.61 25.12
CA ALA A 402 0.76 -0.70 25.77
C ALA A 402 -0.19 -1.70 25.07
N PHE A 403 0.04 -1.99 23.79
CA PHE A 403 -0.76 -2.92 22.99
C PHE A 403 -0.52 -4.42 23.28
N TYR A 404 0.47 -4.76 24.11
CA TYR A 404 0.76 -6.16 24.46
C TYR A 404 -0.26 -6.80 25.41
N ASP A 405 -1.25 -6.06 25.89
CA ASP A 405 -2.34 -6.65 26.68
C ASP A 405 -3.71 -6.03 26.35
N PRO A 406 -4.33 -6.38 25.21
CA PRO A 406 -5.68 -5.91 24.87
C PRO A 406 -6.78 -6.60 25.68
N LEU A 407 -6.44 -7.65 26.46
CA LEU A 407 -7.39 -8.47 27.22
C LEU A 407 -7.33 -8.24 28.73
N SER A 408 -6.39 -7.43 29.25
CA SER A 408 -6.51 -6.93 30.61
C SER A 408 -7.47 -5.75 30.68
N LYS A 409 -8.44 -5.90 31.58
CA LYS A 409 -9.51 -4.94 31.84
C LYS A 409 -8.94 -3.55 32.16
N PRO A 410 -9.63 -2.45 31.78
CA PRO A 410 -9.24 -1.12 32.21
C PRO A 410 -9.24 -1.03 33.75
N PRO A 411 -8.38 -0.20 34.37
CA PRO A 411 -8.36 -0.04 35.81
C PRO A 411 -9.64 0.67 36.24
N THR A 412 -10.64 -0.09 36.69
CA THR A 412 -11.76 0.45 37.45
C THR A 412 -11.22 1.06 38.74
N MET A 413 -11.25 2.39 38.82
CA MET A 413 -11.25 3.08 40.10
C MET A 413 -12.40 2.53 40.95
N ASN A 414 -12.09 1.82 42.04
CA ASN A 414 -12.94 1.77 43.22
C ASN A 414 -12.08 1.53 44.47
N ALA A 415 -12.22 2.47 45.40
CA ALA A 415 -11.58 2.46 46.71
C ALA A 415 -12.35 1.55 47.69
N PHE A 416 -11.61 0.99 48.67
CA PHE A 416 -12.06 0.21 49.85
C PHE A 416 -12.69 -1.18 49.52
N SER A 417 -12.32 -2.32 50.12
CA SER A 417 -11.92 -2.62 51.51
C SER A 417 -11.28 -4.03 51.62
N LYS A 418 -10.80 -4.36 52.82
CA LYS A 418 -9.91 -5.46 53.25
C LYS A 418 -10.47 -6.91 53.23
N HIS A 419 -9.51 -7.83 53.16
CA HIS A 419 -9.39 -9.18 53.78
C HIS A 419 -9.51 -10.43 52.89
N GLY A 420 -8.52 -11.33 53.04
CA GLY A 420 -8.65 -12.76 52.74
C GLY A 420 -7.37 -13.41 52.20
N ASN A 421 -6.61 -14.05 53.08
CA ASN A 421 -5.40 -14.82 52.81
C ASN A 421 -5.73 -16.18 52.16
N GLY A 422 -4.90 -16.71 51.24
CA GLY A 422 -4.98 -18.10 50.79
C GLY A 422 -4.32 -18.36 49.42
N GLY A 423 -3.11 -18.93 49.44
CA GLY A 423 -2.28 -19.14 48.25
C GLY A 423 -2.75 -20.24 47.30
N THR A 424 -2.45 -20.05 46.01
CA THR A 424 -2.23 -21.13 45.05
C THR A 424 -1.11 -20.71 44.10
N ASN A 425 -0.07 -21.55 44.00
CA ASN A 425 1.03 -21.40 43.06
C ASN A 425 0.50 -21.65 41.64
N ALA A 426 0.21 -20.59 40.90
CA ALA A 426 -0.03 -20.68 39.46
C ALA A 426 1.31 -20.54 38.74
N PHE A 427 1.71 -21.62 38.09
CA PHE A 427 2.83 -21.71 37.17
C PHE A 427 2.66 -20.67 36.04
N VAL A 428 3.45 -19.60 36.10
CA VAL A 428 3.59 -18.62 35.02
C VAL A 428 4.50 -19.26 33.97
N PRO A 429 4.03 -19.58 32.75
CA PRO A 429 4.94 -19.94 31.68
C PRO A 429 5.79 -18.69 31.36
N PRO A 430 7.10 -18.84 31.13
CA PRO A 430 7.95 -17.68 30.89
C PRO A 430 7.45 -16.98 29.62
N ALA A 431 7.21 -15.67 29.74
CA ALA A 431 7.04 -14.79 28.61
C ALA A 431 8.26 -14.99 27.69
N THR A 432 8.06 -15.67 26.56
CA THR A 432 9.00 -15.63 25.45
C THR A 432 9.03 -14.20 24.97
N GLY A 433 10.00 -13.44 25.50
CA GLY A 433 10.30 -12.10 25.05
C GLY A 433 10.52 -12.12 23.55
N ALA A 434 9.64 -11.47 22.81
CA ALA A 434 9.90 -11.10 21.44
C ALA A 434 11.17 -10.25 21.43
N SER A 435 12.22 -10.74 20.77
CA SER A 435 13.43 -9.96 20.57
C SER A 435 13.09 -8.63 19.85
N PRO A 436 13.71 -7.50 20.21
CA PRO A 436 13.46 -6.20 19.59
C PRO A 436 13.92 -6.10 18.11
N ALA A 437 14.50 -7.16 17.55
CA ALA A 437 15.04 -7.20 16.18
C ALA A 437 14.00 -7.41 15.05
N GLY A 438 12.70 -7.46 15.36
CA GLY A 438 11.63 -7.76 14.38
C GLY A 438 10.49 -6.75 14.31
N SER A 439 10.60 -5.59 14.97
CA SER A 439 9.53 -4.58 14.94
C SER A 439 9.51 -3.85 13.60
N LYS A 440 8.38 -3.87 12.89
CA LYS A 440 8.15 -3.08 11.66
C LYS A 440 7.98 -1.58 11.94
N ILE A 441 7.91 -1.17 13.22
CA ILE A 441 7.61 0.19 13.63
C ILE A 441 8.60 1.24 13.07
N PRO A 442 9.94 1.03 13.08
CA PRO A 442 10.87 1.98 12.50
C PRO A 442 10.65 2.20 11.00
N LEU A 443 10.34 1.12 10.25
CA LEU A 443 10.02 1.21 8.82
C LEU A 443 8.72 1.98 8.61
N VAL A 444 7.66 1.64 9.36
CA VAL A 444 6.38 2.36 9.32
C VAL A 444 6.57 3.85 9.58
N LYS A 445 7.38 4.22 10.58
CA LYS A 445 7.69 5.62 10.89
C LYS A 445 8.40 6.30 9.73
N ALA A 446 9.47 5.70 9.20
CA ALA A 446 10.25 6.28 8.12
C ALA A 446 9.41 6.48 6.84
N TYR A 447 8.74 5.43 6.37
CA TYR A 447 7.90 5.47 5.17
C TYR A 447 6.70 6.42 5.33
N SER A 448 6.00 6.38 6.46
CA SER A 448 4.86 7.27 6.69
C SER A 448 5.29 8.73 6.78
N THR A 449 6.45 9.01 7.39
CA THR A 449 7.01 10.38 7.45
C THR A 449 7.35 10.89 6.06
N TYR A 450 7.96 10.05 5.22
CA TYR A 450 8.24 10.39 3.82
C TYR A 450 6.95 10.72 3.07
N LEU A 451 5.93 9.85 3.16
CA LEU A 451 4.63 10.06 2.53
C LEU A 451 3.96 11.36 2.97
N LEU A 452 4.04 11.71 4.26
CA LEU A 452 3.47 12.95 4.79
C LEU A 452 4.17 14.21 4.24
N HIS A 453 5.50 14.17 4.02
CA HIS A 453 6.18 15.25 3.30
C HIS A 453 5.72 15.33 1.84
N VAL A 454 5.59 14.20 1.15
CA VAL A 454 5.08 14.15 -0.23
C VAL A 454 3.64 14.67 -0.30
N PHE A 455 2.77 14.33 0.66
CA PHE A 455 1.40 14.85 0.73
C PHE A 455 1.37 16.36 0.90
N TYR A 456 2.29 16.93 1.69
CA TYR A 456 2.44 18.38 1.79
C TYR A 456 2.85 19.00 0.46
N ILE A 457 3.83 18.40 -0.24
CA ILE A 457 4.25 18.84 -1.58
C ILE A 457 3.07 18.78 -2.56
N LEU A 458 2.27 17.71 -2.55
CA LEU A 458 1.09 17.55 -3.40
C LEU A 458 -0.02 18.57 -3.07
N LEU A 459 -0.15 18.99 -1.81
CA LEU A 459 -1.16 19.94 -1.37
C LEU A 459 -0.89 21.38 -1.86
N HIS A 460 0.39 21.78 -1.91
CA HIS A 460 0.82 23.14 -2.24
C HIS A 460 1.45 23.28 -3.64
N GLY A 461 2.00 22.20 -4.16
CA GLY A 461 2.72 22.16 -5.42
C GLY A 461 1.87 21.77 -6.62
N LYS A 462 2.49 21.89 -7.80
CA LYS A 462 1.92 21.40 -9.05
C LYS A 462 2.22 19.91 -9.20
N TRP A 463 1.29 19.19 -9.83
CA TRP A 463 1.37 17.73 -10.01
C TRP A 463 2.01 17.33 -11.34
N ASP A 464 2.22 18.29 -12.23
CA ASP A 464 2.81 18.08 -13.56
C ASP A 464 4.18 18.77 -13.65
N PRO A 465 5.28 18.01 -13.85
CA PRO A 465 6.62 18.58 -13.93
C PRO A 465 6.81 19.49 -15.14
N ILE A 466 6.06 19.28 -16.24
CA ILE A 466 6.13 20.15 -17.41
C ILE A 466 5.59 21.54 -17.04
N SER A 467 4.41 21.59 -16.42
CA SER A 467 3.81 22.83 -15.90
C SER A 467 4.66 23.51 -14.81
N MET A 468 5.52 22.77 -14.12
CA MET A 468 6.49 23.33 -13.16
C MET A 468 7.64 24.04 -13.88
N ILE A 469 8.19 23.44 -14.94
CA ILE A 469 9.33 23.98 -15.71
C ILE A 469 8.89 25.15 -16.62
N GLU A 470 7.71 25.08 -17.22
CA GLU A 470 7.21 26.14 -18.12
C GLU A 470 6.89 27.47 -17.42
N GLU A 471 6.86 27.50 -16.08
CA GLU A 471 6.78 28.71 -15.23
C GLU A 471 5.80 29.81 -15.71
N LYS A 472 4.56 29.44 -16.07
CA LYS A 472 3.57 30.39 -16.61
C LYS A 472 2.98 31.38 -15.57
N ASP A 473 3.21 31.16 -14.29
CA ASP A 473 2.48 31.78 -13.17
C ASP A 473 3.38 32.27 -12.02
N ASP A 474 4.68 32.51 -12.28
CA ASP A 474 5.69 32.95 -11.29
C ASP A 474 5.73 32.09 -10.02
N TRP A 475 5.24 30.84 -10.07
CA TRP A 475 5.05 29.98 -8.90
C TRP A 475 6.35 29.74 -8.12
N ILE A 476 7.50 29.72 -8.78
CA ILE A 476 8.82 29.50 -8.16
C ILE A 476 9.17 30.61 -7.17
N THR A 477 8.65 31.82 -7.35
CA THR A 477 8.87 32.95 -6.43
C THR A 477 7.89 32.97 -5.25
N SER A 478 6.89 32.08 -5.24
CA SER A 478 5.83 32.07 -4.24
C SER A 478 6.26 31.42 -2.92
N GLU A 479 5.62 31.83 -1.82
CA GLU A 479 5.78 31.16 -0.51
C GLU A 479 5.43 29.66 -0.55
N ARG A 480 4.52 29.27 -1.45
CA ARG A 480 4.14 27.86 -1.64
C ARG A 480 5.28 27.03 -2.18
N PHE A 481 6.06 27.59 -3.12
CA PHE A 481 7.24 26.92 -3.64
C PHE A 481 8.30 26.73 -2.56
N VAL A 482 8.58 27.76 -1.76
CA VAL A 482 9.54 27.69 -0.65
C VAL A 482 9.13 26.60 0.35
N ALA A 483 7.84 26.52 0.67
CA ALA A 483 7.31 25.46 1.53
C ALA A 483 7.48 24.06 0.92
N CYS A 484 7.15 23.88 -0.36
CA CYS A 484 7.37 22.62 -1.08
C CYS A 484 8.85 22.22 -1.12
N ALA A 485 9.76 23.16 -1.38
CA ALA A 485 11.20 22.93 -1.38
C ALA A 485 11.73 22.47 -0.01
N SER A 486 11.25 23.11 1.07
CA SER A 486 11.60 22.70 2.43
C SER A 486 11.14 21.27 2.75
N HIS A 487 9.91 20.92 2.35
CA HIS A 487 9.40 19.55 2.51
C HIS A 487 10.10 18.54 1.61
N ALA A 488 10.51 18.90 0.39
CA ALA A 488 11.26 18.03 -0.51
C ALA A 488 12.66 17.70 0.04
N LEU A 489 13.34 18.69 0.63
CA LEU A 489 14.62 18.48 1.30
C LEU A 489 14.47 17.59 2.54
N SER A 490 13.44 17.86 3.35
CA SER A 490 13.12 17.03 4.53
C SER A 490 12.78 15.59 4.13
N ALA A 491 11.99 15.41 3.06
CA ALA A 491 11.68 14.09 2.50
C ALA A 491 12.95 13.35 2.07
N THR A 492 13.93 14.02 1.47
CA THR A 492 15.19 13.39 1.09
C THR A 492 16.01 12.97 2.32
N GLY A 493 16.00 13.77 3.38
CA GLY A 493 16.59 13.38 4.66
C GLY A 493 15.97 12.10 5.24
N VAL A 494 14.64 11.95 5.13
CA VAL A 494 13.94 10.71 5.52
C VAL A 494 14.24 9.56 4.55
N LEU A 495 14.34 9.82 3.25
CA LEU A 495 14.67 8.82 2.22
C LEU A 495 16.05 8.19 2.46
N SER A 496 17.04 8.99 2.86
CA SER A 496 18.36 8.48 3.26
C SER A 496 18.29 7.51 4.45
N GLN A 497 17.40 7.80 5.42
CA GLN A 497 17.13 6.89 6.54
C GLN A 497 16.41 5.61 6.07
N ILE A 498 15.43 5.73 5.17
CA ILE A 498 14.76 4.59 4.55
C ILE A 498 15.79 3.67 3.88
N LEU A 499 16.69 4.20 3.05
CA LEU A 499 17.73 3.41 2.38
C LEU A 499 18.74 2.78 3.35
N THR A 500 18.85 3.30 4.57
CA THR A 500 19.67 2.69 5.64
C THR A 500 18.96 1.51 6.28
N PHE A 501 17.64 1.60 6.50
CA PHE A 501 16.84 0.55 7.14
C PHE A 501 16.35 -0.54 6.17
N ASP A 502 16.09 -0.16 4.92
CA ASP A 502 15.52 -0.98 3.84
C ASP A 502 16.21 -0.62 2.52
N PRO A 503 17.47 -1.06 2.32
CA PRO A 503 18.29 -0.67 1.16
C PRO A 503 17.76 -1.19 -0.17
N GLU A 504 16.85 -2.16 -0.14
CA GLU A 504 16.20 -2.77 -1.30
C GLU A 504 14.74 -2.28 -1.48
N LEU A 505 14.26 -1.33 -0.67
CA LEU A 505 12.89 -0.78 -0.74
C LEU A 505 11.78 -1.85 -0.75
N THR A 506 11.98 -2.92 0.00
CA THR A 506 11.13 -4.11 0.03
C THR A 506 9.92 -3.98 0.95
N PHE A 507 9.87 -2.95 1.78
CA PHE A 507 8.77 -2.75 2.73
C PHE A 507 7.46 -2.32 2.06
N MET A 508 7.53 -1.48 1.03
CA MET A 508 6.36 -0.99 0.30
C MET A 508 6.58 -0.94 -1.23
N PRO A 509 7.05 -2.03 -1.85
CA PRO A 509 7.62 -2.01 -3.20
C PRO A 509 6.60 -1.62 -4.28
N TYR A 510 5.33 -2.00 -4.10
CA TYR A 510 4.27 -1.69 -5.06
C TYR A 510 3.77 -0.25 -5.01
N LEU A 511 3.82 0.41 -3.85
CA LEU A 511 3.22 1.74 -3.68
C LEU A 511 4.26 2.86 -3.66
N PHE A 512 5.48 2.60 -3.19
CA PHE A 512 6.45 3.64 -2.87
C PHE A 512 6.93 4.43 -4.08
N GLY A 513 7.06 3.78 -5.24
CA GLY A 513 7.59 4.38 -6.46
C GLY A 513 6.89 5.67 -6.88
N ILE A 514 5.54 5.73 -6.81
CA ILE A 514 4.83 6.95 -7.18
C ILE A 514 5.07 8.09 -6.21
N TYR A 515 5.18 7.80 -4.91
CA TYR A 515 5.45 8.83 -3.90
C TYR A 515 6.89 9.32 -4.02
N LEU A 516 7.82 8.41 -4.34
CA LEU A 516 9.21 8.74 -4.64
C LEU A 516 9.32 9.69 -5.84
N LEU A 517 8.59 9.39 -6.91
CA LEU A 517 8.52 10.22 -8.11
C LEU A 517 7.94 11.62 -7.78
N GLN A 518 6.79 11.68 -7.12
CA GLN A 518 6.13 12.95 -6.76
C GLN A 518 6.99 13.80 -5.82
N GLY A 519 7.70 13.17 -4.88
CA GLY A 519 8.66 13.87 -4.00
C GLY A 519 9.89 14.41 -4.72
N SER A 520 10.20 13.92 -5.92
CA SER A 520 11.39 14.28 -6.68
C SER A 520 11.23 15.46 -7.65
N PHE A 521 10.00 15.81 -8.05
CA PHE A 521 9.75 16.82 -9.08
C PHE A 521 10.34 18.20 -8.75
N ILE A 522 10.37 18.59 -7.48
CA ILE A 522 10.98 19.88 -7.07
C ILE A 522 12.48 19.92 -7.43
N PHE A 523 13.18 18.79 -7.36
CA PHE A 523 14.62 18.74 -7.66
C PHE A 523 14.91 18.83 -9.16
N LEU A 524 13.95 18.50 -10.03
CA LEU A 524 14.10 18.75 -11.47
C LEU A 524 14.29 20.25 -11.74
N LEU A 525 13.58 21.11 -11.01
CA LEU A 525 13.74 22.57 -11.11
C LEU A 525 15.10 23.05 -10.61
N PHE A 526 15.62 22.45 -9.53
CA PHE A 526 16.96 22.80 -9.03
C PHE A 526 18.05 22.40 -10.01
N VAL A 527 17.95 21.20 -10.59
CA VAL A 527 18.91 20.71 -11.58
C VAL A 527 18.87 21.56 -12.86
N ASP A 528 17.67 21.93 -13.33
CA ASP A 528 17.50 22.79 -14.52
C ASP A 528 18.17 24.17 -14.35
N ARG A 529 18.17 24.71 -13.12
CA ARG A 529 18.78 26.01 -12.78
C ARG A 529 20.26 25.95 -12.39
N MET A 530 20.84 24.76 -12.17
CA MET A 530 22.27 24.63 -11.82
C MET A 530 23.24 25.23 -12.85
N PRO A 531 23.01 25.14 -14.18
CA PRO A 531 23.91 25.77 -15.16
C PRO A 531 24.02 27.28 -14.99
N GLU A 532 22.97 27.93 -14.46
CA GLU A 532 22.91 29.38 -14.22
C GLU A 532 23.53 29.78 -12.88
N LEU A 533 23.35 28.96 -11.84
CA LEU A 533 23.73 29.26 -10.45
C LEU A 533 25.10 28.69 -10.03
N GLY A 534 25.67 27.76 -10.81
CA GLY A 534 26.91 27.06 -10.49
C GLY A 534 26.70 25.80 -9.64
N PRO A 535 27.75 24.98 -9.47
CA PRO A 535 27.65 23.69 -8.78
C PRO A 535 27.34 23.85 -7.29
N ASN A 536 26.39 23.07 -6.79
CA ASN A 536 25.98 23.05 -5.39
C ASN A 536 26.04 21.62 -4.84
N ARG A 537 27.07 21.35 -4.05
CA ARG A 537 27.34 20.02 -3.47
C ARG A 537 26.16 19.46 -2.67
N SER A 538 25.43 20.30 -1.94
CA SER A 538 24.28 19.83 -1.16
C SER A 538 23.14 19.36 -2.04
N VAL A 539 22.94 20.00 -3.20
CA VAL A 539 21.92 19.57 -4.16
C VAL A 539 22.39 18.33 -4.91
N GLU A 540 23.68 18.22 -5.23
CA GLU A 540 24.29 17.01 -5.80
C GLU A 540 24.06 15.78 -4.89
N GLU A 541 24.39 15.86 -3.60
CA GLU A 541 24.21 14.75 -2.63
C GLU A 541 22.74 14.32 -2.50
N VAL A 542 21.82 15.30 -2.55
CA VAL A 542 20.38 15.06 -2.53
C VAL A 542 19.91 14.35 -3.82
N CYS A 543 20.37 14.83 -4.98
CA CYS A 543 20.08 14.20 -6.26
C CYS A 543 20.64 12.77 -6.34
N GLU A 544 21.87 12.52 -5.86
CA GLU A 544 22.45 11.17 -5.78
C GLU A 544 21.58 10.22 -4.94
N THR A 545 21.08 10.70 -3.80
CA THR A 545 20.18 9.91 -2.93
C THR A 545 18.88 9.55 -3.66
N ILE A 546 18.29 10.52 -4.36
CA ILE A 546 17.05 10.33 -5.13
C ILE A 546 17.25 9.38 -6.30
N ILE A 547 18.34 9.54 -7.07
CA ILE A 547 18.67 8.67 -8.21
C ILE A 547 18.84 7.24 -7.71
N ARG A 548 19.64 7.04 -6.65
CA ARG A 548 19.84 5.72 -6.04
C ARG A 548 18.52 5.10 -5.60
N ALA A 549 17.64 5.87 -4.96
CA ALA A 549 16.34 5.35 -4.53
C ALA A 549 15.46 4.92 -5.73
N HIS A 550 15.46 5.69 -6.82
CA HIS A 550 14.71 5.33 -8.02
C HIS A 550 15.29 4.09 -8.70
N GLU A 551 16.61 3.97 -8.80
CA GLU A 551 17.29 2.79 -9.33
C GLU A 551 16.91 1.53 -8.54
N VAL A 552 16.95 1.60 -7.21
CA VAL A 552 16.52 0.48 -6.36
C VAL A 552 15.04 0.20 -6.58
N CYS A 553 14.17 1.21 -6.54
CA CYS A 553 12.73 1.04 -6.67
C CYS A 553 12.33 0.32 -7.97
N VAL A 554 12.97 0.68 -9.09
CA VAL A 554 12.72 0.06 -10.41
C VAL A 554 13.17 -1.41 -10.44
N VAL A 555 14.26 -1.74 -9.75
CA VAL A 555 14.80 -3.11 -9.70
C VAL A 555 13.99 -4.01 -8.76
N THR A 556 13.45 -3.46 -7.67
CA THR A 556 12.74 -4.23 -6.63
C THR A 556 11.40 -4.79 -7.12
N LEU A 557 10.62 -4.00 -7.87
CA LEU A 557 9.40 -4.47 -8.51
C LEU A 557 9.14 -3.69 -9.79
N ASP A 558 8.87 -4.40 -10.89
CA ASP A 558 8.47 -3.76 -12.14
C ASP A 558 7.04 -3.17 -11.99
N THR A 559 6.97 -1.88 -11.72
CA THR A 559 5.74 -1.08 -11.66
C THR A 559 5.59 -0.18 -12.89
N THR A 560 6.17 -0.54 -14.04
CA THR A 560 6.13 0.26 -15.28
C THR A 560 4.72 0.66 -15.75
N PHE A 561 3.68 -0.05 -15.31
CA PHE A 561 2.28 0.32 -15.60
C PHE A 561 1.75 1.52 -14.77
N GLN A 562 2.44 1.91 -13.69
CA GLN A 562 2.07 3.02 -12.79
C GLN A 562 2.71 4.35 -13.16
N VAL A 563 3.85 4.32 -13.86
CA VAL A 563 4.70 5.50 -14.17
C VAL A 563 4.42 6.01 -15.57
#